data_AF-A0A0P6R5M0-F1
#
_entry.id   AF-A0A0P6R5M0-F1
#
_cell.length_a   1.000
_cell.length_b   1.000
_cell.length_c   1.000
_cell.angle_alpha   90.00
_cell.angle_beta   90.00
_cell.angle_gamma   90.00
#
_symmetry.space_group_name_H-M   'P 1'
#
loop_
_entity.id
_entity.type
_entity.pdbx_description
1 polymer ?
#
loop_
_entity_poly.entity_id
_entity_poly.type
_entity_poly.pdbx_seq_one_letter_code
_entity_poly.pdbx_strand_id
1 'polypeptide(L)'
;MSDITQTARQIVSAPHDYLHDTTLFAAAWATMKAARGQGFDPQRLRPQHLIGRPTPAPEPLDQTLTRVGETVRSYAAKQGYRLPHRRAA
;
A
#
# COMPACT_ATOMS: atom_id res chain seq x y z
N MET A 1 -30.15 -7.51 -1.05
CA MET A 1 -29.71 -6.12 -0.83
C MET A 1 -28.89 -5.93 0.44
N SER A 2 -29.17 -6.66 1.54
CA SER A 2 -28.40 -6.55 2.81
C SER A 2 -26.93 -6.96 2.72
N ASP A 3 -26.58 -7.88 1.82
CA ASP A 3 -25.19 -8.34 1.64
C ASP A 3 -24.28 -7.23 1.10
N ILE A 4 -24.75 -6.52 0.07
CA ILE A 4 -23.98 -5.46 -0.60
C ILE A 4 -23.73 -4.28 0.36
N THR A 5 -24.71 -3.92 1.20
CA THR A 5 -24.53 -2.86 2.19
C THR A 5 -23.65 -3.29 3.35
N GLN A 6 -23.65 -4.57 3.73
CA GLN A 6 -22.76 -5.11 4.75
C GLN A 6 -21.29 -5.11 4.28
N THR A 7 -21.02 -5.58 3.06
CA THR A 7 -19.70 -5.51 2.44
C THR A 7 -19.22 -4.07 2.30
N ALA A 8 -20.10 -3.17 1.85
CA ALA A 8 -19.78 -1.75 1.76
C ALA A 8 -19.42 -1.14 3.13
N ARG A 9 -20.12 -1.54 4.19
CA ARG A 9 -19.83 -1.10 5.57
C ARG A 9 -18.47 -1.57 6.05
N GLN A 10 -18.09 -2.81 5.76
CA GLN A 10 -16.77 -3.36 6.10
C GLN A 10 -15.66 -2.54 5.43
N ILE A 11 -15.77 -2.30 4.12
CA ILE A 11 -14.81 -1.53 3.35
C ILE A 11 -14.66 -0.10 3.89
N VAL A 12 -15.78 0.57 4.16
CA VAL A 12 -15.78 1.95 4.67
C VAL A 12 -15.25 2.03 6.12
N SER A 13 -15.37 0.97 6.91
CA SER A 13 -14.86 0.94 8.29
C SER A 13 -13.35 0.78 8.41
N ALA A 14 -12.68 0.28 7.36
CA ALA A 14 -11.23 0.08 7.31
C ALA A 14 -10.61 0.65 6.02
N PRO A 15 -10.70 1.97 5.76
CA PRO A 15 -10.25 2.58 4.50
C PRO A 15 -8.75 2.38 4.21
N HIS A 16 -7.94 2.16 5.25
CA HIS A 16 -6.49 1.95 5.14
C HIS A 16 -6.14 0.66 4.41
N ASP A 17 -6.98 -0.37 4.48
CA ASP A 17 -6.78 -1.64 3.77
C ASP A 17 -7.05 -1.52 2.26
N TYR A 18 -7.74 -0.46 1.84
CA TYR A 18 -8.16 -0.22 0.46
C TYR A 18 -7.45 0.98 -0.18
N LEU A 19 -6.34 1.46 0.39
CA LEU A 19 -5.54 2.56 -0.18
C LEU A 19 -4.99 2.26 -1.58
N HIS A 20 -4.94 0.98 -1.97
CA HIS A 20 -4.51 0.53 -3.30
C HIS A 20 -5.61 0.57 -4.35
N ASP A 21 -6.88 0.61 -3.92
CA ASP A 21 -8.05 0.64 -4.79
C ASP A 21 -9.06 1.66 -4.26
N THR A 22 -8.78 2.92 -4.56
CA THR A 22 -9.61 4.05 -4.15
C THR A 22 -10.99 4.03 -4.81
N THR A 23 -11.12 3.35 -5.96
CA THR A 23 -12.39 3.17 -6.66
C THR A 23 -13.31 2.22 -5.92
N LEU A 24 -12.78 1.14 -5.35
CA LEU A 24 -13.53 0.21 -4.50
C LEU A 24 -14.05 0.92 -3.24
N PHE A 25 -13.22 1.72 -2.58
CA PHE A 25 -13.65 2.52 -1.43
C PHE A 25 -14.75 3.52 -1.81
N ALA A 26 -14.58 4.25 -2.92
CA ALA A 26 -15.56 5.20 -3.41
C ALA A 26 -16.91 4.54 -3.73
N ALA A 27 -16.89 3.36 -4.36
CA ALA A 27 -18.08 2.59 -4.67
C ALA A 27 -18.79 2.12 -3.39
N ALA A 28 -18.06 1.56 -2.42
CA ALA A 28 -18.62 1.14 -1.13
C ALA A 28 -19.26 2.32 -0.38
N TRP A 29 -18.59 3.48 -0.36
CA TRP A 29 -19.14 4.69 0.22
C TRP A 29 -20.41 5.17 -0.49
N ALA A 30 -20.43 5.17 -1.83
CA ALA A 30 -21.60 5.52 -2.62
C ALA A 30 -22.79 4.57 -2.34
N THR A 31 -22.55 3.27 -2.24
CA THR A 31 -23.54 2.26 -1.85
C THR A 31 -24.13 2.57 -0.47
N MET A 32 -23.30 2.94 0.51
CA MET A 32 -23.78 3.33 1.84
C MET A 32 -24.62 4.62 1.82
N LYS A 33 -24.28 5.59 0.97
CA LYS A 33 -25.06 6.82 0.79
C LYS A 33 -26.41 6.54 0.15
N ALA A 34 -26.43 5.75 -0.91
CA ALA A 34 -27.65 5.32 -1.60
C ALA A 34 -28.60 4.55 -0.67
N ALA A 35 -28.07 3.65 0.19
CA ALA A 35 -28.86 2.92 1.17
C ALA A 35 -29.54 3.82 2.21
N ARG A 36 -29.06 5.06 2.40
CA ARG A 36 -29.68 6.07 3.27
C ARG A 36 -30.61 7.04 2.51
N GLY A 37 -30.90 6.76 1.23
CA GLY A 37 -31.67 7.65 0.37
C GLY A 37 -30.95 8.95 0.01
N GLN A 38 -29.63 9.03 0.24
CA GLN A 38 -28.84 10.22 -0.07
C GLN A 38 -28.21 10.06 -1.44
N GLY A 39 -28.60 10.94 -2.37
CA GLY A 39 -27.97 11.05 -3.68
C GLY A 39 -26.48 11.37 -3.56
N PHE A 40 -25.69 10.76 -4.43
CA PHE A 40 -24.25 10.93 -4.51
C PHE A 40 -23.89 11.27 -5.96
N ASP A 41 -23.14 12.35 -6.15
CA ASP A 41 -22.58 12.74 -7.45
C ASP A 41 -21.12 12.24 -7.54
N PRO A 42 -20.83 11.24 -8.39
CA PRO A 42 -19.47 10.73 -8.61
C PRO A 42 -18.47 11.79 -9.05
N GLN A 43 -18.93 12.83 -9.76
CA GLN A 43 -18.05 13.91 -10.25
C GLN A 43 -17.52 14.79 -9.10
N ARG A 44 -18.17 14.76 -7.93
CA ARG A 44 -17.71 15.45 -6.73
C ARG A 44 -16.62 14.67 -5.97
N LEU A 45 -16.41 13.41 -6.30
CA LEU A 45 -15.38 12.58 -5.68
C LEU A 45 -14.04 12.87 -6.35
N ARG A 46 -13.51 14.08 -6.11
CA ARG A 46 -12.13 14.38 -6.45
C ARG A 46 -11.24 13.81 -5.34
N PRO A 47 -10.14 13.11 -5.67
CA PRO A 47 -9.15 12.69 -4.69
C PRO A 47 -8.40 13.92 -4.16
N GLN A 48 -9.08 14.77 -3.38
CA GLN A 48 -8.49 16.00 -2.85
C GLN A 48 -7.65 15.75 -1.61
N HIS A 49 -7.76 14.57 -0.99
CA HIS A 49 -6.94 14.20 0.15
C HIS A 49 -6.72 12.68 0.14
N LEU A 50 -5.96 12.17 -0.83
CA LEU A 50 -5.20 10.95 -0.54
C LEU A 50 -4.19 11.36 0.53
N ILE A 51 -4.59 11.22 1.79
CA ILE A 51 -3.69 11.24 2.95
C ILE A 51 -2.48 10.43 2.49
N GLY A 52 -1.33 11.10 2.33
CA GLY A 52 -0.15 10.50 1.71
C GLY A 52 0.05 9.13 2.34
N ARG A 53 0.16 8.09 1.49
CA ARG A 53 0.34 6.71 1.95
C ARG A 53 1.41 6.74 3.05
N PRO A 54 1.16 6.17 4.24
CA PRO A 54 2.19 6.12 5.26
C PRO A 54 3.44 5.50 4.63
N THR A 55 4.59 6.12 4.87
CA THR A 55 5.86 5.60 4.37
C THR A 55 5.93 4.12 4.73
N PRO A 56 6.22 3.22 3.76
CA PRO A 56 6.34 1.81 4.08
C PRO A 56 7.33 1.64 5.22
N ALA A 57 7.07 0.65 6.09
CA ALA A 57 7.99 0.32 7.16
C ALA A 57 9.39 0.11 6.55
N PRO A 58 10.45 0.64 7.17
CA PRO A 58 11.80 0.46 6.65
C PRO A 58 12.13 -1.04 6.55
N GLU A 59 12.86 -1.41 5.50
CA GLU A 59 13.38 -2.77 5.34
C GLU A 59 14.18 -3.15 6.60
N PRO A 60 14.01 -4.38 7.15
CA PRO A 60 14.81 -4.84 8.28
C PRO A 60 16.30 -4.62 8.01
N LEU A 61 17.04 -4.19 9.04
CA LEU A 61 18.44 -3.79 8.89
C LEU A 61 19.28 -4.92 8.27
N ASP A 62 19.10 -6.16 8.73
CA ASP A 62 19.84 -7.32 8.23
C ASP A 62 19.59 -7.60 6.75
N GLN A 63 18.34 -7.40 6.31
CA GLN A 63 17.95 -7.56 4.92
C GLN A 63 18.60 -6.46 4.05
N THR A 64 18.60 -5.21 4.54
CA THR A 64 19.29 -4.09 3.89
C THR A 64 20.79 -4.35 3.77
N LEU A 65 21.45 -4.79 4.85
CA LEU A 65 22.88 -5.08 4.88
C LEU A 65 23.25 -6.23 3.94
N THR A 66 22.42 -7.26 3.86
CA THR A 66 22.60 -8.38 2.94
C THR A 66 22.56 -7.90 1.49
N ARG A 67 21.49 -7.18 1.11
CA ARG A 67 21.28 -6.64 -0.24
C ARG A 67 22.40 -5.69 -0.67
N VAL A 68 22.78 -4.75 0.21
CA VAL A 68 23.89 -3.82 -0.06
C VAL A 68 25.21 -4.57 -0.17
N GLY A 69 25.47 -5.54 0.72
CA GLY A 69 26.69 -6.35 0.67
C GLY A 69 26.82 -7.15 -0.62
N GLU A 70 25.73 -7.76 -1.11
CA GLU A 70 25.70 -8.43 -2.42
C GLU A 70 25.94 -7.46 -3.58
N THR A 71 25.28 -6.30 -3.56
CA THR A 71 25.45 -5.27 -4.57
C THR A 71 26.91 -4.81 -4.66
N VAL A 72 27.52 -4.46 -3.53
CA VAL A 72 28.93 -4.05 -3.45
C VAL A 72 29.87 -5.15 -3.95
N ARG A 73 29.62 -6.41 -3.56
CA ARG A 73 30.41 -7.55 -4.06
C ARG A 73 30.29 -7.72 -5.58
N SER A 74 29.10 -7.51 -6.15
CA SER A 74 28.90 -7.57 -7.59
C SER A 74 29.71 -6.50 -8.34
N TYR A 75 29.76 -5.28 -7.80
CA TYR A 75 30.58 -4.20 -8.36
C TYR A 75 32.07 -4.48 -8.20
N ALA A 76 32.50 -4.94 -7.03
CA ALA A 76 33.88 -5.32 -6.78
C ALA A 76 34.36 -6.41 -7.75
N ALA A 77 33.53 -7.44 -7.98
CA ALA A 77 33.83 -8.51 -8.93
C ALA A 77 33.97 -8.01 -10.38
N LYS A 78 33.11 -7.07 -10.80
CA LYS A 78 33.24 -6.41 -12.11
C LYS A 78 34.56 -5.64 -12.26
N GLN A 79 35.11 -5.17 -11.15
CA GLN A 79 36.39 -4.46 -11.08
C GLN A 79 37.57 -5.40 -10.80
N GLY A 80 37.36 -6.72 -10.79
CA GLY A 80 38.41 -7.74 -10.56
C GLY A 80 38.77 -7.98 -9.10
N TYR A 81 38.07 -7.36 -8.14
CA TYR A 81 38.28 -7.56 -6.71
C TYR A 81 37.42 -8.69 -6.16
N ARG A 82 38.00 -9.52 -5.27
CA ARG A 82 37.29 -10.60 -4.57
C ARG A 82 37.11 -10.27 -3.09
N LEU A 83 35.90 -9.86 -2.72
CA LEU A 83 35.54 -9.54 -1.34
C LEU A 83 34.97 -10.76 -0.61
N PRO A 84 35.31 -10.98 0.68
CA PRO A 84 34.79 -12.09 1.47
C PRO A 84 33.29 -11.94 1.77
N HIS A 85 32.59 -13.07 1.87
CA HIS A 85 31.19 -13.12 2.30
C HIS A 85 31.14 -13.39 3.80
N ARG A 86 31.04 -12.32 4.61
CA ARG A 86 30.82 -12.46 6.06
C ARG A 86 29.33 -12.39 6.34
N ARG A 87 28.75 -13.47 6.88
CA ARG A 87 27.44 -13.42 7.52
C ARG A 87 27.61 -12.70 8.87
N ALA A 88 26.77 -11.70 9.14
CA ALA A 88 26.63 -11.20 10.50
C ALA A 88 26.05 -12.36 11.34
N ALA A 89 26.65 -12.58 12.52
CA ALA A 89 26.24 -13.62 13.47
C ALA A 89 25.05 -13.16 14.29
#